data_AF-A0A931S0R1-F1
#
_entry.id   AF-A0A931S0R1-F1
#
_cell.length_a   1.000
_cell.length_b   1.000
_cell.length_c   1.000
_cell.angle_alpha   90.00
_cell.angle_beta   90.00
_cell.angle_gamma   90.00
#
_symmetry.space_group_name_H-M   'P 1'
#
loop_
_entity.id
_entity.type
_entity.pdbx_description
1 polymer ?
#
loop_
_entity_poly.entity_id
_entity_poly.type
_entity_poly.pdbx_seq_one_letter_code
_entity_poly.pdbx_strand_id
1 'polypeptide(L)'
;MATPFKLLFNRSAPLLRLLEAIGVINSFFFLRSREPDLLFGLYLFLLLAYLFIRVCNALRWYSKEESARWGRSIGIRVHFQKALVPTSYILAIVSTICLLGIDWLSLTMTLLADICMLIIAPVNGILIWFHCRDQEKMPINYFSLNRRETDL
;
A
#
# COMPACT_ATOMS: atom_id res chain seq x y z
N MET A 1 21.42 -17.18 -4.89
CA MET A 1 20.22 -17.24 -5.74
C MET A 1 19.03 -16.71 -4.96
N ALA A 2 18.39 -15.63 -5.42
CA ALA A 2 17.13 -15.17 -4.81
C ALA A 2 16.01 -16.12 -5.22
N THR A 3 15.27 -16.68 -4.25
CA THR A 3 14.11 -17.51 -4.55
C THR A 3 13.02 -16.67 -5.23
N PRO A 4 12.24 -17.23 -6.18
CA PRO A 4 11.21 -16.48 -6.92
C PRO A 4 10.20 -15.78 -5.99
N PHE A 5 9.90 -16.40 -4.84
CA PHE A 5 9.08 -15.79 -3.78
C PHE A 5 9.68 -14.51 -3.19
N LYS A 6 11.00 -14.45 -2.99
CA LYS A 6 11.63 -13.20 -2.54
C LYS A 6 11.48 -12.10 -3.58
N LEU A 7 11.42 -12.42 -4.87
CA LEU A 7 11.30 -11.42 -5.93
C LEU A 7 9.89 -10.80 -6.00
N LEU A 8 8.85 -11.61 -5.76
CA LEU A 8 7.44 -11.18 -5.74
C LEU A 8 7.08 -10.35 -4.49
N PHE A 9 7.69 -10.65 -3.34
CA PHE A 9 7.35 -10.01 -2.06
C PHE A 9 8.44 -9.05 -1.52
N ASN A 10 9.49 -8.78 -2.30
CA ASN A 10 10.50 -7.82 -1.88
C ASN A 10 10.01 -6.39 -2.15
N ARG A 11 9.91 -5.63 -1.06
CA ARG A 11 9.43 -4.24 -0.97
C ARG A 11 10.24 -3.27 -1.84
N SER A 12 11.47 -3.65 -2.17
CA SER A 12 12.42 -2.88 -3.00
C SER A 12 12.49 -3.39 -4.44
N ALA A 13 11.71 -4.39 -4.81
CA ALA A 13 11.79 -4.99 -6.14
C ALA A 13 11.31 -4.00 -7.21
N PRO A 14 12.00 -3.90 -8.36
CA PRO A 14 11.54 -3.11 -9.50
C PRO A 14 10.15 -3.54 -10.00
N LEU A 15 9.76 -4.79 -9.74
CA LEU A 15 8.44 -5.34 -10.04
C LEU A 15 7.29 -4.53 -9.43
N LEU A 16 7.43 -4.09 -8.17
CA LEU A 16 6.38 -3.32 -7.50
C LEU A 16 6.15 -1.97 -8.21
N ARG A 17 7.24 -1.31 -8.62
CA ARG A 17 7.16 -0.05 -9.38
C ARG A 17 6.54 -0.25 -10.76
N LEU A 18 6.85 -1.37 -11.41
CA LEU A 18 6.24 -1.73 -12.69
C LEU A 18 4.73 -1.95 -12.53
N LEU A 19 4.31 -2.68 -11.50
CA LEU A 19 2.88 -2.90 -11.21
C LEU A 19 2.16 -1.61 -10.86
N GLU A 20 2.76 -0.73 -10.06
CA GLU A 20 2.20 0.61 -9.80
C GLU A 20 2.04 1.40 -11.10
N ALA A 21 3.06 1.39 -11.98
CA ALA A 21 2.98 2.09 -13.25
C ALA A 21 1.86 1.54 -14.15
N ILE A 22 1.76 0.21 -14.29
CA ILE A 22 0.70 -0.45 -15.04
C ILE A 22 -0.67 -0.08 -14.45
N GLY A 23 -0.82 -0.20 -13.14
CA GLY A 23 -2.06 0.10 -12.44
C GLY A 23 -2.51 1.54 -12.65
N VAL A 24 -1.61 2.51 -12.48
CA VAL A 24 -1.91 3.94 -12.65
C VAL A 24 -2.23 4.29 -14.10
N ILE A 25 -1.45 3.78 -15.07
CA ILE A 25 -1.69 4.03 -16.49
C ILE A 25 -3.05 3.46 -16.91
N ASN A 26 -3.35 2.22 -16.51
CA ASN A 26 -4.62 1.57 -16.83
C ASN A 26 -5.80 2.29 -16.15
N SER A 27 -5.62 2.75 -14.91
CA SER A 27 -6.62 3.55 -14.19
C SER A 27 -6.97 4.83 -14.96
N PHE A 28 -5.96 5.51 -15.49
CA PHE A 28 -6.17 6.73 -16.27
C PHE A 28 -6.98 6.45 -17.55
N PHE A 29 -6.64 5.39 -18.29
CA PHE A 29 -7.40 5.02 -19.49
C PHE A 29 -8.84 4.62 -19.18
N PHE A 30 -9.06 3.84 -18.12
CA PHE A 30 -10.39 3.42 -17.69
C PHE A 30 -11.26 4.61 -17.28
N LEU A 31 -10.74 5.49 -16.42
CA LEU A 31 -11.49 6.67 -15.95
C LEU A 31 -11.78 7.67 -17.08
N ARG A 32 -10.91 7.74 -18.10
CA ARG A 32 -11.12 8.60 -19.27
C ARG A 32 -12.22 8.07 -20.21
N SER A 33 -12.35 6.75 -20.33
CA SER A 33 -13.28 6.11 -21.27
C SER A 33 -14.65 5.78 -20.68
N ARG A 34 -14.82 5.91 -19.36
CA ARG A 34 -16.03 5.51 -18.63
C ARG A 34 -16.88 6.71 -18.23
N GLU A 35 -18.19 6.60 -18.41
CA GLU A 35 -19.14 7.57 -17.86
C GLU A 35 -19.33 7.38 -16.34
N PRO A 36 -19.75 8.41 -15.59
CA PRO A 36 -19.99 8.29 -14.15
C PRO A 36 -21.14 7.32 -13.85
N ASP A 37 -20.81 6.11 -13.42
CA ASP A 37 -21.73 5.07 -12.97
C ASP A 37 -21.30 4.48 -11.62
N LEU A 38 -21.98 3.43 -11.15
CA LEU A 38 -21.63 2.76 -9.89
C LEU A 38 -20.21 2.18 -9.93
N LEU A 39 -19.80 1.57 -11.04
CA LEU A 39 -18.46 1.01 -11.21
C LEU A 39 -17.40 2.10 -11.13
N PHE A 40 -17.65 3.25 -11.77
CA PHE A 40 -16.80 4.43 -11.70
C PHE A 40 -16.63 4.90 -10.24
N GLY A 41 -17.72 4.97 -9.48
CA GLY A 41 -17.68 5.35 -8.06
C GLY A 41 -16.86 4.40 -7.19
N LEU A 42 -17.06 3.09 -7.34
CA LEU A 42 -16.29 2.06 -6.64
C LEU A 42 -14.81 2.13 -7.02
N TYR A 43 -14.53 2.23 -8.31
CA TYR A 43 -13.15 2.33 -8.80
C TYR A 43 -12.44 3.61 -8.32
N LEU A 44 -13.16 4.73 -8.23
CA LEU A 44 -12.63 5.97 -7.68
C LEU A 44 -12.30 5.81 -6.20
N PHE A 45 -13.15 5.13 -5.42
CA PHE A 45 -12.86 4.80 -4.02
C PHE A 45 -11.58 3.96 -3.90
N LEU A 46 -11.43 2.90 -4.71
CA LEU A 46 -10.21 2.09 -4.77
C LEU A 46 -8.96 2.95 -5.00
N LEU A 47 -9.03 3.86 -5.98
CA LEU A 47 -7.93 4.73 -6.35
C LEU A 47 -7.59 5.73 -5.24
N LEU A 48 -8.59 6.30 -4.58
CA LEU A 48 -8.40 7.19 -3.42
C LEU A 48 -7.77 6.45 -2.24
N ALA A 49 -8.22 5.23 -1.94
CA ALA A 49 -7.66 4.41 -0.87
C ALA A 49 -6.20 4.03 -1.16
N TYR A 50 -5.86 3.70 -2.41
CA TYR A 50 -4.48 3.49 -2.83
C TYR A 50 -3.64 4.76 -2.69
N LEU A 51 -4.14 5.91 -3.17
CA LEU A 51 -3.44 7.20 -3.06
C LEU A 51 -3.19 7.58 -1.60
N PHE A 52 -4.16 7.36 -0.72
CA PHE A 52 -3.99 7.57 0.72
C PHE A 52 -2.80 6.77 1.27
N ILE A 53 -2.71 5.47 0.97
CA ILE A 53 -1.60 4.60 1.41
C ILE A 53 -0.28 5.08 0.79
N ARG A 54 -0.28 5.47 -0.49
CA ARG A 54 0.90 5.96 -1.19
C ARG A 54 1.43 7.25 -0.58
N VAL A 55 0.55 8.22 -0.31
CA VAL A 55 0.90 9.47 0.37
C VAL A 55 1.44 9.19 1.75
N CYS A 56 0.78 8.34 2.54
CA CYS A 56 1.27 7.94 3.85
C CYS A 56 2.64 7.26 3.78
N ASN A 57 2.91 6.42 2.78
CA ASN A 57 4.24 5.82 2.61
C ASN A 57 5.33 6.87 2.23
N ALA A 58 4.94 7.90 1.48
CA ALA A 58 5.84 8.99 1.07
C ALA A 58 6.11 10.00 2.20
N LEU A 59 5.18 10.14 3.15
CA LEU A 59 5.33 11.02 4.30
C LEU A 59 6.53 10.61 5.15
N ARG A 60 7.22 11.64 5.63
CA ARG A 60 8.40 11.48 6.47
C ARG A 60 8.00 11.44 7.95
N TRP A 61 7.57 10.26 8.41
CA TRP A 61 7.10 10.05 9.79
C TRP A 61 8.16 10.26 10.87
N TYR A 62 9.45 10.12 10.53
CA TYR A 62 10.56 10.29 11.48
C TYR A 62 11.60 11.28 10.95
N SER A 63 12.22 12.05 11.86
CA SER A 63 13.29 13.00 11.52
C SER A 63 14.51 12.30 10.90
N LYS A 64 15.44 13.08 10.33
CA LYS A 64 16.71 12.55 9.77
C LYS A 64 17.51 11.79 10.84
N GLU A 65 17.59 12.35 12.05
CA GLU A 65 18.35 11.80 13.17
C GLU A 65 17.71 10.53 13.71
N GLU A 66 16.39 10.51 13.89
CA GLU A 66 15.67 9.29 14.29
C GLU A 66 15.81 8.20 13.21
N SER A 67 15.67 8.54 11.94
CA SER A 67 15.85 7.57 10.84
C SER A 67 17.27 7.00 10.77
N ALA A 68 18.28 7.77 11.20
CA ALA A 68 19.67 7.32 11.27
C ALA A 68 19.93 6.43 12.50
N ARG A 69 19.31 6.75 13.64
CA ARG A 69 19.44 6.01 14.91
C ARG A 69 18.70 4.67 14.89
N TRP A 70 17.50 4.62 14.34
CA TRP A 70 16.65 3.41 14.32
C TRP A 70 16.71 2.66 12.99
N GLY A 71 17.38 3.19 11.97
CA GLY A 71 17.42 2.60 10.63
C GLY A 71 16.12 2.80 9.84
N ARG A 72 16.20 2.66 8.50
CA ARG A 72 15.09 2.95 7.57
C ARG A 72 13.90 1.99 7.65
N SER A 73 14.00 0.91 8.43
CA SER A 73 13.08 -0.22 8.46
C SER A 73 12.35 -0.39 9.79
N ILE A 74 12.11 0.70 10.50
CA ILE A 74 11.43 0.70 11.81
C ILE A 74 10.23 1.67 11.80
N GLY A 75 9.19 1.32 12.58
CA GLY A 75 8.05 2.19 12.85
C GLY A 75 6.92 2.16 11.81
N ILE A 76 6.03 3.15 11.88
CA ILE A 76 4.78 3.21 11.11
C ILE A 76 5.02 3.15 9.59
N ARG A 77 6.15 3.69 9.10
CA ARG A 77 6.52 3.64 7.69
C ARG A 77 6.59 2.22 7.13
N VAL A 78 7.03 1.25 7.93
CA VAL A 78 7.12 -0.15 7.51
C VAL A 78 5.74 -0.75 7.25
N HIS A 79 4.74 -0.33 8.03
CA HIS A 79 3.35 -0.78 7.84
C HIS A 79 2.81 -0.27 6.51
N PHE A 80 3.01 1.02 6.19
CA PHE A 80 2.63 1.57 4.90
C PHE A 80 3.38 0.93 3.73
N GLN A 81 4.68 0.65 3.87
CA GLN A 81 5.44 -0.08 2.86
C GLN A 81 4.89 -1.50 2.63
N LYS A 82 4.50 -2.19 3.70
CA LYS A 82 3.91 -3.53 3.62
C LYS A 82 2.50 -3.51 3.04
N ALA A 83 1.70 -2.49 3.37
CA ALA A 83 0.37 -2.30 2.81
C ALA A 83 0.42 -1.93 1.33
N LEU A 84 1.44 -1.17 0.92
CA LEU A 84 1.61 -0.73 -0.46
C LEU A 84 1.84 -1.88 -1.45
N VAL A 85 2.45 -2.98 -1.01
CA VAL A 85 2.65 -4.17 -1.87
C VAL A 85 1.30 -4.73 -2.34
N PRO A 86 0.43 -5.29 -1.47
CA PRO A 86 -0.85 -5.84 -1.90
C PRO A 86 -1.76 -4.81 -2.57
N THR A 87 -1.74 -3.54 -2.14
CA THR A 87 -2.59 -2.51 -2.77
C THR A 87 -2.16 -2.22 -4.22
N SER A 88 -0.85 -2.27 -4.51
CA SER A 88 -0.34 -2.10 -5.88
C SER A 88 -0.71 -3.28 -6.78
N TYR A 89 -0.68 -4.51 -6.23
CA TYR A 89 -1.16 -5.70 -6.94
C TYR A 89 -2.66 -5.60 -7.24
N ILE A 90 -3.47 -5.25 -6.23
CA ILE A 90 -4.91 -5.06 -6.39
C ILE A 90 -5.19 -4.02 -7.49
N LEU A 91 -4.56 -2.84 -7.42
CA LEU A 91 -4.74 -1.78 -8.40
C LEU A 91 -4.37 -2.26 -9.82
N ALA A 92 -3.22 -2.92 -9.99
CA ALA A 92 -2.77 -3.42 -11.29
C ALA A 92 -3.73 -4.47 -11.88
N ILE A 93 -4.19 -5.41 -11.06
CA ILE A 93 -5.10 -6.48 -11.51
C ILE A 93 -6.47 -5.90 -11.87
N VAL A 94 -7.07 -5.12 -10.96
CA VAL A 94 -8.41 -4.56 -11.16
C VAL A 94 -8.43 -3.60 -12.35
N SER A 95 -7.46 -2.69 -12.44
CA SER A 95 -7.34 -1.77 -13.59
C SER A 95 -7.21 -2.51 -14.93
N THR A 96 -6.45 -3.60 -14.97
CA THR A 96 -6.30 -4.42 -16.17
C THR A 96 -7.62 -5.10 -16.55
N ILE A 97 -8.34 -5.65 -15.57
CA ILE A 97 -9.65 -6.29 -15.77
C ILE A 97 -10.69 -5.27 -16.25
N CYS A 98 -10.72 -4.08 -15.65
CA CYS A 98 -11.63 -3.00 -16.04
C CYS A 98 -11.42 -2.56 -17.49
N LEU A 99 -10.18 -2.59 -17.99
CA LEU A 99 -9.89 -2.27 -19.39
C LEU A 99 -10.36 -3.35 -20.39
N LEU A 100 -10.62 -4.58 -19.94
CA LEU A 100 -11.16 -5.62 -20.82
C LEU A 100 -12.62 -5.34 -21.22
N GLY A 101 -13.30 -4.38 -20.57
CA GLY A 101 -14.66 -3.98 -20.92
C GLY A 101 -15.74 -4.99 -20.55
N ILE A 102 -15.44 -5.96 -19.68
CA ILE A 102 -16.40 -6.96 -19.20
C ILE A 102 -17.04 -6.43 -17.91
N ASP A 103 -18.23 -5.84 -18.00
CA ASP A 103 -18.84 -5.08 -16.89
C ASP A 103 -19.06 -5.89 -15.61
N TRP A 104 -19.66 -7.09 -15.71
CA TRP A 104 -19.96 -7.92 -14.53
C TRP A 104 -18.68 -8.35 -13.79
N LEU A 105 -17.61 -8.67 -14.54
CA LEU A 105 -16.32 -9.08 -14.00
C LEU A 105 -15.62 -7.88 -13.36
N SER A 106 -15.65 -6.72 -14.02
CA SER A 106 -15.08 -5.47 -13.53
C SER A 106 -15.75 -5.04 -12.22
N LEU A 107 -17.08 -5.11 -12.17
CA LEU A 107 -17.85 -4.80 -10.97
C LEU A 107 -17.50 -5.74 -9.80
N THR A 108 -17.49 -7.04 -10.05
CA THR A 108 -17.19 -8.05 -9.02
C THR A 108 -15.78 -7.89 -8.46
N MET A 109 -14.79 -7.68 -9.35
CA MET A 109 -13.39 -7.54 -8.95
C MET A 109 -13.11 -6.22 -8.24
N THR A 110 -13.74 -5.13 -8.68
CA THR A 110 -13.64 -3.82 -8.01
C THR A 110 -14.28 -3.89 -6.62
N LEU A 111 -15.46 -4.49 -6.49
CA LEU A 111 -16.13 -4.67 -5.20
C LEU A 111 -15.28 -5.49 -4.21
N LEU A 112 -14.69 -6.61 -4.68
CA LEU A 112 -13.80 -7.43 -3.86
C LEU A 112 -12.55 -6.65 -3.43
N ALA A 113 -11.99 -5.85 -4.33
CA ALA A 113 -10.86 -4.98 -4.04
C ALA A 113 -11.22 -3.92 -2.99
N ASP A 114 -12.39 -3.29 -3.08
CA ASP A 114 -12.86 -2.29 -2.13
C ASP A 114 -13.07 -2.88 -0.74
N ILE A 115 -13.62 -4.09 -0.64
CA ILE A 115 -13.74 -4.82 0.63
C ILE A 115 -12.35 -5.08 1.22
N CYS A 116 -11.37 -5.50 0.41
CA CYS A 116 -9.99 -5.66 0.87
C CYS A 116 -9.40 -4.32 1.37
N MET A 117 -9.64 -3.22 0.64
CA MET A 117 -9.15 -1.89 1.00
C MET A 117 -9.83 -1.34 2.26
N LEU A 118 -11.11 -1.65 2.49
CA LEU A 118 -11.83 -1.33 3.73
C LEU A 118 -11.25 -2.03 4.96
N ILE A 119 -10.53 -3.12 4.79
CA ILE A 119 -9.79 -3.76 5.89
C ILE A 119 -8.41 -3.12 6.04
N ILE A 120 -7.70 -2.92 4.92
CA ILE A 120 -6.31 -2.41 4.93
C ILE A 120 -6.25 -0.95 5.40
N ALA A 121 -7.12 -0.07 4.89
CA ALA A 121 -7.03 1.37 5.14
C ALA A 121 -7.30 1.74 6.62
N PRO A 122 -8.33 1.23 7.31
CA PRO A 122 -8.57 1.54 8.73
C PRO A 122 -7.46 1.02 9.64
N VAL A 123 -6.91 -0.17 9.38
CA VAL A 123 -5.77 -0.69 10.16
C VAL A 123 -4.58 0.27 10.08
N ASN A 124 -4.31 0.83 8.89
CA ASN A 124 -3.27 1.84 8.73
C ASN A 124 -3.65 3.20 9.36
N GLY A 125 -4.92 3.60 9.31
CA GLY A 125 -5.42 4.82 9.94
C GLY A 125 -5.32 4.80 11.48
N ILE A 126 -5.63 3.66 12.09
CA ILE A 126 -5.48 3.43 13.54
C ILE A 126 -4.01 3.60 13.95
N LEU A 127 -3.06 3.11 13.15
CA LEU A 127 -1.63 3.30 13.41
C LEU A 127 -1.20 4.77 13.36
N ILE A 128 -1.75 5.57 12.44
CA ILE A 128 -1.50 7.02 12.41
C ILE A 128 -2.01 7.65 13.70
N TRP A 129 -3.24 7.29 14.10
CA TRP A 129 -3.85 7.83 15.31
C TRP A 129 -3.01 7.55 16.56
N PHE A 130 -2.54 6.31 16.72
CA PHE A 130 -1.62 5.96 17.81
C PHE A 130 -0.30 6.73 17.72
N HIS A 131 0.32 6.78 16.53
CA HIS A 131 1.58 7.49 16.32
C HIS A 131 1.49 8.99 16.63
N CYS A 132 0.35 9.63 16.36
CA CYS A 132 0.14 11.04 16.70
C CYS A 132 -0.16 11.28 18.19
N ARG A 133 -0.65 10.26 18.91
CA ARG A 133 -0.97 10.36 20.35
C ARG A 133 0.18 9.95 21.26
N ASP A 134 1.08 9.09 20.78
CA ASP A 134 2.24 8.67 21.56
C ASP A 134 3.21 9.84 21.75
N GLN A 135 3.42 10.23 23.00
CA GLN A 135 4.46 11.17 23.39
C GLN A 135 5.84 10.49 23.52
N GLU A 136 5.87 9.15 23.58
CA GLU A 136 7.10 8.39 23.53
C GLU A 136 7.55 8.19 22.07
N LYS A 137 8.74 8.72 21.76
CA LYS A 137 9.36 8.59 20.43
C LYS A 137 9.89 7.19 20.11
N MET A 138 9.69 6.21 21.01
CA MET A 138 10.22 4.87 20.82
C MET A 138 9.38 4.11 19.80
N PRO A 139 9.96 3.63 18.69
CA PRO A 139 9.18 2.94 17.68
C PRO A 139 8.71 1.57 18.18
N ILE A 140 7.50 1.18 17.78
CA ILE A 140 6.78 -0.04 18.20
C ILE A 140 7.62 -1.34 18.10
N ASN A 141 8.62 -1.40 17.21
CA ASN A 141 9.48 -2.57 17.02
C ASN A 141 10.87 -2.47 17.68
N TYR A 142 11.12 -1.48 18.54
CA TYR A 142 12.44 -1.30 19.13
C TYR A 142 12.86 -2.51 19.98
N PHE A 143 11.98 -2.96 20.89
CA PHE A 143 12.29 -4.06 21.80
C PHE A 143 12.42 -5.43 21.11
N SER A 144 11.73 -5.64 19.98
CA SER A 144 11.81 -6.89 19.23
C SER A 144 13.09 -7.00 18.39
N LEU A 145 13.74 -5.89 18.06
CA LEU A 145 15.02 -5.86 17.35
C LEU A 145 16.22 -5.88 18.31
N ASN A 146 16.16 -5.15 19.42
CA ASN A 146 17.25 -5.13 20.42
C ASN A 146 17.53 -6.51 21.03
N ARG A 147 16.51 -7.38 21.14
CA ARG A 147 16.69 -8.74 21.66
C ARG A 147 17.58 -9.61 20.76
N ARG A 148 17.62 -9.35 19.44
CA ARG A 148 18.49 -10.10 18.51
C ARG A 148 19.95 -9.68 18.57
N GLU A 149 20.26 -8.47 19.04
CA GLU A 149 21.64 -8.01 19.20
C GLU A 149 22.26 -8.50 20.51
N THR A 150 21.46 -8.94 21.48
CA THR A 150 21.96 -9.48 22.76
C THR A 150 22.21 -11.00 22.73
N ASP A 151 21.70 -11.69 21.70
CA ASP A 151 21.82 -13.14 21.50
C ASP A 151 22.86 -13.53 20.41
N LEU A 152 23.73 -12.60 20.01
CA LEU A 152 24.89 -12.79 19.11
C LEU A 152 26.19 -12.45 19.86
#